data_AF-A0A363U4A3-F1
#
_entry.id   AF-A0A363U4A3-F1
#
_cell.length_a   1.000
_cell.length_b   1.000
_cell.length_c   1.000
_cell.angle_alpha   90.00
_cell.angle_beta   90.00
_cell.angle_gamma   90.00
#
_symmetry.space_group_name_H-M   'P 1'
#
loop_
_entity.id
_entity.type
_entity.pdbx_description
1 polymer ?
#
loop_
_entity_poly.entity_id
_entity_poly.type
_entity_poly.pdbx_seq_one_letter_code
_entity_poly.pdbx_strand_id
1 'polypeptide(L)' 'MINKTTDLQIMAQRAILDDPRTREHGIEVLNKNGIITMKGNVPSSEVKETAESILRDISEVEAVINELHVELSQEDQGNR' A
#
# COMPACT_ATOMS: atom_id res chain seq x y z
N MET A 1 -11.27 16.45 -20.17
CA MET A 1 -10.66 15.11 -20.04
C MET A 1 -10.21 14.97 -18.60
N ILE A 2 -10.93 14.18 -17.81
CA ILE A 2 -10.46 13.75 -16.48
C ILE A 2 -9.60 12.51 -16.73
N ASN A 3 -8.32 12.62 -16.41
CA ASN A 3 -7.31 11.58 -16.62
C ASN A 3 -7.68 10.33 -15.80
N LYS A 4 -8.10 9.25 -16.48
CA LYS A 4 -8.32 7.89 -15.94
C LYS A 4 -7.24 7.40 -14.97
N THR A 5 -6.00 7.89 -15.11
CA THR A 5 -4.86 7.53 -14.27
C THR A 5 -5.01 8.02 -12.82
N THR A 6 -5.69 9.14 -12.62
CA THR A 6 -5.87 9.74 -11.29
C THR A 6 -6.92 8.98 -10.48
N ASP A 7 -7.96 8.45 -11.13
CA ASP A 7 -9.06 7.75 -10.46
C ASP A 7 -8.58 6.51 -9.69
N LEU A 8 -7.77 5.67 -10.33
CA LEU A 8 -7.24 4.46 -9.69
C LEU A 8 -6.32 4.79 -8.51
N GLN A 9 -5.44 5.80 -8.66
CA GLN A 9 -4.56 6.22 -7.57
C GLN A 9 -5.37 6.73 -6.37
N ILE A 10 -6.41 7.54 -6.62
CA ILE A 10 -7.29 8.04 -5.56
C ILE A 10 -8.03 6.90 -4.88
N MET A 11 -8.57 5.93 -5.63
CA MET A 11 -9.25 4.77 -5.07
C MET A 11 -8.31 3.93 -4.20
N ALA A 12 -7.10 3.65 -4.70
CA ALA A 12 -6.06 2.92 -3.98
C ALA A 12 -5.66 3.65 -2.69
N GLN A 13 -5.40 4.97 -2.76
CA GLN A 13 -5.07 5.77 -1.59
C GLN A 13 -6.22 5.78 -0.58
N ARG A 14 -7.47 5.88 -1.03
CA ARG A 14 -8.64 5.83 -0.15
C ARG A 14 -8.78 4.49 0.56
N ALA A 15 -8.58 3.39 -0.14
CA ALA A 15 -8.66 2.05 0.45
C ALA A 15 -7.64 1.89 1.60
N ILE A 16 -6.41 2.41 1.39
CA ILE A 16 -5.38 2.45 2.43
C ILE A 16 -5.75 3.35 3.61
N LEU A 17 -6.43 4.47 3.36
CA LEU A 17 -6.88 5.39 4.42
C LEU A 17 -8.10 4.87 5.19
N ASP A 18 -8.91 4.02 4.55
CA ASP A 18 -10.10 3.42 5.16
C ASP A 18 -9.70 2.40 6.24
N ASP A 19 -8.63 1.63 6.03
CA ASP A 19 -8.17 0.64 7.01
C ASP A 19 -7.33 1.30 8.14
N PRO A 20 -7.72 1.13 9.42
CA PRO A 20 -6.99 1.72 10.56
C PRO A 20 -5.55 1.23 10.67
N ARG A 21 -5.25 0.02 10.21
CA ARG A 21 -3.90 -0.58 10.30
C ARG A 21 -2.91 0.02 9.30
N THR A 22 -3.41 0.70 8.27
CA THR A 22 -2.56 1.26 7.20
C THR A 22 -2.61 2.79 7.13
N ARG A 23 -3.71 3.41 7.57
CA ARG A 23 -3.90 4.87 7.45
C ARG A 23 -2.91 5.71 8.27
N GLU A 24 -2.36 5.16 9.34
CA GLU A 24 -1.52 5.90 10.30
C GLU A 24 -0.04 5.96 9.89
N HIS A 25 0.35 5.23 8.83
CA HIS A 25 1.76 5.01 8.49
C HIS A 25 2.25 5.85 7.29
N GLY A 26 1.46 6.83 6.83
CA GLY A 26 1.90 7.74 5.78
C GLY A 26 2.32 7.03 4.49
N ILE A 27 1.62 5.95 4.12
CA ILE A 27 1.91 5.15 2.93
C ILE A 27 1.57 5.97 1.68
N GLU A 28 2.59 6.20 0.85
CA GLU A 28 2.46 6.84 -0.45
C GLU A 28 2.09 5.80 -1.51
N VAL A 29 0.99 6.06 -2.22
CA VAL A 29 0.52 5.19 -3.29
C VAL A 29 0.72 5.87 -4.64
N LEU A 30 1.46 5.21 -5.53
CA LEU A 30 1.72 5.66 -6.89
C LEU A 30 1.04 4.71 -7.89
N ASN A 31 0.35 5.26 -8.89
CA ASN A 31 -0.21 4.48 -9.99
C ASN A 31 0.60 4.70 -11.28
N LYS A 32 1.00 3.60 -11.91
CA LYS A 32 1.61 3.61 -13.24
C LYS A 32 0.95 2.57 -14.13
N ASN A 33 -0.01 3.02 -14.93
CA ASN A 33 -0.68 2.20 -15.95
C ASN A 33 -1.32 0.91 -15.38
N GLY A 34 -1.99 1.01 -14.22
CA GLY A 34 -2.63 -0.15 -13.55
C GLY A 34 -1.71 -0.87 -12.55
N ILE A 35 -0.42 -0.53 -12.54
CA ILE A 35 0.54 -1.04 -11.58
C ILE A 35 0.62 -0.05 -10.41
N ILE A 36 0.26 -0.51 -9.22
CA ILE A 36 0.34 0.28 -8.00
C ILE A 36 1.67 0.04 -7.30
N THR A 37 2.33 1.11 -6.88
CA THR A 37 3.55 1.06 -6.08
C THR A 37 3.30 1.72 -4.74
N MET A 38 3.56 1.00 -3.65
CA MET A 38 3.47 1.51 -2.28
C MET A 38 4.84 1.85 -1.75
N LYS A 39 5.01 3.05 -1.20
CA LYS A 39 6.25 3.54 -0.61
C LYS A 39 6.01 4.15 0.76
N GLY A 40 7.02 4.07 1.63
CA GLY A 40 6.96 4.61 2.98
C GLY A 40 7.46 3.61 4.01
N ASN A 41 7.31 3.99 5.27
CA ASN A 41 7.79 3.25 6.41
C ASN A 41 6.62 2.71 7.21
N VAL A 42 6.69 1.45 7.60
CA VAL A 42 5.66 0.80 8.41
C VAL A 42 6.28 0.12 9.62
N PRO A 43 5.53 -0.05 10.72
CA PRO A 43 6.07 -0.63 11.95
C PRO A 43 6.32 -2.13 11.85
N SER A 44 5.65 -2.85 10.95
CA SER A 44 5.72 -4.31 10.87
C SER A 44 5.41 -4.85 9.48
N SER A 45 5.86 -6.07 9.20
CA SER A 45 5.58 -6.78 7.94
C SER A 45 4.09 -7.04 7.74
N GLU A 46 3.32 -7.25 8.83
CA GLU A 46 1.88 -7.48 8.77
C GLU A 46 1.11 -6.29 8.16
N VAL A 47 1.58 -5.06 8.42
CA VAL A 47 1.05 -3.84 7.79
C VAL A 47 1.32 -3.85 6.29
N LYS A 48 2.51 -4.32 5.86
CA LYS A 48 2.87 -4.43 4.43
C LYS A 48 1.93 -5.38 3.71
N GLU A 49 1.70 -6.56 4.29
CA GLU A 49 0.83 -7.59 3.71
C GLU A 49 -0.63 -7.12 3.66
N THR A 50 -1.09 -6.47 4.74
CA THR A 50 -2.44 -5.89 4.79
C THR A 50 -2.63 -4.83 3.70
N ALA A 51 -1.71 -3.87 3.58
CA ALA A 51 -1.77 -2.83 2.56
C ALA A 51 -1.77 -3.43 1.14
N GLU A 52 -0.93 -4.42 0.89
CA GLU A 52 -0.88 -5.11 -0.40
C GLU A 52 -2.20 -5.83 -0.72
N SER A 53 -2.77 -6.53 0.26
CA SER A 53 -4.03 -7.25 0.09
C SER A 53 -5.20 -6.31 -0.21
N ILE A 54 -5.27 -5.17 0.48
CA ILE A 54 -6.31 -4.14 0.23
C ILE A 54 -6.23 -3.64 -1.21
N LEU A 55 -5.02 -3.37 -1.70
CA LEU A 55 -4.84 -2.85 -3.05
C LEU A 55 -5.07 -3.91 -4.14
N ARG A 56 -4.72 -5.17 -3.89
CA ARG A 56 -5.00 -6.27 -4.81
C ARG A 56 -6.48 -6.57 -4.97
N ASP A 57 -7.32 -6.22 -4.00
CA ASP A 57 -8.76 -6.43 -4.07
C ASP A 57 -9.44 -5.47 -5.09
N ILE A 58 -8.79 -4.36 -5.42
CA ILE A 58 -9.30 -3.39 -6.38
C ILE A 58 -9.20 -3.98 -7.79
N SER A 59 -10.33 -4.20 -8.46
CA SER A 59 -10.40 -4.89 -9.75
C SER A 59 -9.64 -4.22 -10.90
N GLU A 60 -9.35 -2.92 -10.80
CA GLU A 60 -8.54 -2.17 -11.79
C GLU A 60 -7.02 -2.29 -11.58
N VAL A 61 -6.58 -2.91 -10.47
CA VAL A 61 -5.17 -3.11 -10.17
C VAL A 61 -4.65 -4.35 -10.88
N GLU A 62 -3.70 -4.18 -11.78
CA GLU A 62 -3.06 -5.30 -12.48
C GLU A 62 -1.95 -5.94 -11.63
N ALA A 63 -1.20 -5.11 -10.91
CA ALA A 63 -0.11 -5.55 -10.05
C ALA A 63 0.13 -4.56 -8.91
N VAL A 64 0.64 -5.07 -7.79
CA VAL A 64 1.05 -4.28 -6.63
C VAL A 64 2.53 -4.51 -6.37
N ILE A 65 3.30 -3.43 -6.31
CA ILE A 65 4.72 -3.42 -5.96
C ILE A 65 4.84 -2.85 -4.55
N ASN A 66 5.31 -3.69 -3.63
CA ASN A 66 5.46 -3.35 -2.22
C ASN A 66 6.89 -2.89 -1.94
N GLU A 67 7.11 -1.57 -1.97
CA GLU A 67 8.40 -0.94 -1.61
C GLU A 67 8.36 -0.32 -0.21
N LEU A 68 7.45 -0.79 0.65
CA LEU A 68 7.39 -0.36 2.05
C LEU A 68 8.62 -0.86 2.80
N HIS A 69 9.18 -0.03 3.66
CA HIS A 69 10.28 -0.41 4.55
C HIS A 69 9.71 -0.68 5.94
N VAL A 70 10.07 -1.84 6.53
CA VAL A 70 9.73 -2.07 7.94
C VAL A 70 10.75 -1.30 8.76
N GLU A 71 10.32 -0.25 9.46
CA GLU A 71 11.16 0.37 10.48
C GLU A 71 11.19 -0.57 11.68
N LEU A 72 12.24 -1.39 11.70
CA LEU A 72 12.57 -2.25 12.82
C LEU A 72 12.97 -1.37 14.01
N SER A 73 11.99 -0.82 14.73
CA SER A 73 12.17 -0.51 16.15
C SER A 73 12.19 -1.84 16.90
N GLN A 74 13.29 -2.58 16.72
CA GLN A 74 13.71 -3.78 17.44
C GLN A 74 12.60 -4.70 17.98
N GLU A 75 11.79 -5.36 17.14
CA GLU A 75 11.01 -6.54 17.58
C GLU A 75 10.32 -7.22 16.38
N ASP A 76 11.10 -7.78 15.44
CA ASP A 76 10.62 -8.89 14.59
C ASP A 76 11.80 -9.71 14.03
N GLN A 77 12.75 -10.04 14.91
CA GLN A 77 13.62 -11.21 14.70
C GLN A 77 12.83 -12.42 15.19
N GLY A 78 11.88 -12.88 14.37
CA GLY A 78 10.91 -13.90 14.79
C GLY A 78 10.58 -14.91 13.71
N ASN A 79 11.43 -15.94 13.61
CA ASN A 79 11.09 -17.30 13.17
C ASN A 79 11.15 -17.62 11.66
N ARG A 80 12.35 -18.00 11.22
CA ARG A 80 12.55 -19.16 10.32
C ARG A 80 13.75 -19.97 10.79
#